data_AF-A0A7G9VWT5-F1
#
_entry.id   AF-A0A7G9VWT5-F1
#
_cell.length_a   1.000
_cell.length_b   1.000
_cell.length_c   1.000
_cell.angle_alpha   90.00
_cell.angle_beta   90.00
_cell.angle_gamma   90.00
#
_symmetry.space_group_name_H-M   'P 1'
#
loop_
_entity.id
_entity.type
_entity.pdbx_description
1 polymer ?
#
loop_
_entity_poly.entity_id
_entity_poly.type
_entity_poly.pdbx_seq_one_letter_code
_entity_poly.pdbx_strand_id
1 'polypeptide(L)'
;VHLQTGQCGNQIGAAFWQNISGEHGLDSNGVYNGTSELQLERMSVYFNEASGNKYVPRAVLVDLEPGTMDAVRAGPFGQLFRPDNFVFGQSGAGNNWAKGHYTEGAELVDQVLDVVRREAEGCDCLQGFQITHSLGGGTGAGMGTLLISKIREEFPDRMMATFSVVPSPKVSDTVVEPYNATLSVHQLVENSDETFCID
;
A
#
# COMPACT_ATOMS: atom_id res chain seq x y z
N VAL A 1 -6.41 -4.97 -5.63
CA VAL A 1 -6.27 -3.61 -5.05
C VAL A 1 -4.90 -3.51 -4.37
N HIS A 2 -4.20 -2.39 -4.54
CA HIS A 2 -2.87 -2.19 -3.97
C HIS A 2 -2.95 -1.31 -2.72
N LEU A 3 -2.25 -1.67 -1.65
CA LEU A 3 -2.15 -0.89 -0.42
C LEU A 3 -0.69 -0.60 -0.12
N GLN A 4 -0.42 0.61 0.33
CA GLN A 4 0.91 1.09 0.69
C GLN A 4 0.85 1.56 2.13
N THR A 5 1.67 0.98 3.00
CA THR A 5 1.59 1.27 4.44
C THR A 5 2.92 1.74 5.00
N GLY A 6 2.87 2.89 5.68
CA GLY A 6 4.03 3.55 6.27
C GLY A 6 4.98 4.17 5.25
N GLN A 7 5.97 4.90 5.74
CA GLN A 7 6.92 5.65 4.91
C GLN A 7 7.57 4.80 3.82
N CYS A 8 8.13 3.64 4.17
CA CYS A 8 8.82 2.76 3.21
C CYS A 8 7.86 2.20 2.14
N GLY A 9 6.67 1.74 2.56
CA GLY A 9 5.65 1.21 1.65
C GLY A 9 5.17 2.26 0.65
N ASN A 10 4.95 3.50 1.10
CA ASN A 10 4.56 4.62 0.25
C ASN A 10 5.66 5.04 -0.74
N GLN A 11 6.93 5.03 -0.33
CA GLN A 11 8.05 5.36 -1.24
C GLN A 11 8.22 4.31 -2.35
N ILE A 12 8.23 3.02 -1.98
CA ILE A 12 8.30 1.91 -2.94
C ILE A 12 7.08 1.92 -3.85
N GLY A 13 5.91 2.13 -3.26
CA GLY A 13 4.66 2.21 -3.98
C GLY A 13 4.60 3.36 -4.98
N ALA A 14 5.12 4.54 -4.64
CA ALA A 14 5.24 5.65 -5.58
C ALA A 14 6.14 5.31 -6.77
N ALA A 15 7.28 4.67 -6.54
CA ALA A 15 8.17 4.21 -7.60
C ALA A 15 7.52 3.12 -8.48
N PHE A 16 6.79 2.18 -7.86
CA PHE A 16 6.02 1.16 -8.56
C PHE A 16 4.99 1.79 -9.49
N TRP A 17 4.18 2.73 -9.00
CA TRP A 17 3.16 3.39 -9.81
C TRP A 17 3.74 4.23 -10.93
N GLN A 18 4.88 4.89 -10.71
CA GLN A 18 5.58 5.61 -11.76
C GLN A 18 6.03 4.67 -12.89
N ASN A 19 6.61 3.52 -12.55
CA ASN A 19 7.09 2.57 -13.53
C ASN A 19 5.95 1.91 -14.31
N ILE A 20 4.94 1.38 -13.62
CA ILE A 20 3.80 0.71 -14.27
C ILE A 20 2.98 1.69 -15.12
N SER A 21 2.84 2.95 -14.68
CA SER A 21 2.19 4.00 -15.50
C SER A 21 2.97 4.24 -16.79
N GLY A 22 4.30 4.33 -16.71
CA GLY A 22 5.15 4.48 -17.89
C GLY A 22 5.08 3.28 -18.85
N GLU A 23 5.08 2.05 -18.33
CA GLU A 23 4.93 0.82 -19.12
C GLU A 23 3.59 0.78 -19.87
N HIS A 24 2.53 1.25 -19.21
CA HIS A 24 1.19 1.39 -19.77
C HIS A 24 0.98 2.67 -20.60
N GLY A 25 2.00 3.51 -20.79
CA GLY A 25 1.91 4.73 -21.60
C GLY A 25 1.05 5.84 -21.00
N LEU A 26 0.87 5.85 -19.68
CA LEU A 26 0.17 6.90 -18.94
C LEU A 26 1.12 8.03 -18.57
N ASP A 27 0.65 9.28 -18.71
CA ASP A 27 1.38 10.44 -18.18
C ASP A 27 1.12 10.66 -16.68
N SER A 28 1.72 11.70 -16.10
CA SER A 28 1.56 12.07 -14.68
C SER A 28 0.13 12.45 -14.28
N ASN A 29 -0.73 12.78 -15.25
CA ASN A 29 -2.12 13.10 -15.04
C ASN A 29 -3.04 11.88 -15.23
N GLY A 30 -2.47 10.72 -15.58
CA GLY A 30 -3.19 9.49 -15.86
C GLY A 30 -3.80 9.44 -17.25
N VAL A 31 -3.42 10.33 -18.18
CA VAL A 31 -3.93 10.31 -19.56
C VAL A 31 -3.11 9.34 -20.39
N TYR A 32 -3.77 8.47 -21.15
CA TYR A 32 -3.11 7.53 -22.03
C TYR A 32 -2.56 8.22 -23.29
N ASN A 33 -1.24 8.15 -23.46
CA ASN A 33 -0.48 8.63 -24.62
C ASN A 33 0.34 7.49 -25.27
N GLY A 34 0.00 6.24 -24.99
CA GLY A 34 0.68 5.07 -25.50
C GLY A 34 0.46 4.85 -27.01
N THR A 35 1.21 3.92 -27.57
CA THR A 35 1.21 3.62 -29.02
C THR A 35 0.83 2.19 -29.36
N SER A 36 0.66 1.33 -28.34
CA SER A 36 0.43 -0.11 -28.51
C SER A 36 -0.86 -0.56 -27.83
N GLU A 37 -1.71 -1.28 -28.55
CA GLU A 37 -2.96 -1.85 -27.99
C GLU A 37 -2.69 -2.81 -26.81
N LEU A 38 -1.52 -3.45 -26.78
CA LEU A 38 -1.11 -4.32 -25.66
C LEU A 38 -1.00 -3.56 -24.33
N GLN A 39 -0.74 -2.25 -24.37
CA GLN A 39 -0.70 -1.42 -23.17
C GLN A 39 -2.11 -1.25 -22.55
N LEU A 40 -3.17 -1.34 -23.35
CA LEU A 40 -4.55 -1.18 -22.89
C LEU A 40 -5.19 -2.50 -22.43
N GLU A 41 -4.79 -3.64 -23.02
CA GLU A 41 -5.47 -4.94 -22.88
C GLU A 41 -5.72 -5.38 -21.42
N ARG A 42 -4.80 -5.08 -20.50
CA ARG A 42 -4.90 -5.46 -19.08
C ARG A 42 -4.79 -4.29 -18.11
N MET A 43 -5.04 -3.08 -18.59
CA MET A 43 -4.93 -1.86 -17.78
C MET A 43 -5.92 -1.85 -16.60
N SER A 44 -7.10 -2.46 -16.79
CA SER A 44 -8.17 -2.54 -15.78
C SER A 44 -7.79 -3.27 -14.49
N VAL A 45 -6.73 -4.10 -14.52
CA VAL A 45 -6.21 -4.83 -13.35
C VAL A 45 -5.71 -3.85 -12.28
N TYR A 46 -4.95 -2.84 -12.70
CA TYR A 46 -4.31 -1.88 -11.81
C TYR A 46 -4.98 -0.52 -11.79
N PHE A 47 -5.69 -0.15 -12.86
CA PHE A 47 -6.28 1.16 -13.03
C PHE A 47 -7.81 1.08 -13.16
N ASN A 48 -8.47 2.11 -12.64
CA ASN A 48 -9.85 2.46 -12.94
C ASN A 48 -9.86 3.43 -14.11
N GLU A 49 -10.69 3.17 -15.13
CA GLU A 49 -10.98 4.16 -16.16
C GLU A 49 -11.99 5.18 -15.61
N ALA A 50 -11.55 6.44 -15.54
CA ALA A 50 -12.38 7.59 -15.23
C ALA A 50 -12.78 8.33 -16.51
N SER A 51 -13.67 9.31 -16.39
CA SER A 51 -14.11 10.12 -17.52
C SER A 51 -12.92 10.81 -18.22
N GLY A 52 -12.96 10.85 -19.56
CA GLY A 52 -11.99 11.61 -20.36
C GLY A 52 -10.67 10.89 -20.61
N ASN A 53 -10.69 9.56 -20.77
CA ASN A 53 -9.49 8.74 -21.04
C ASN A 53 -8.41 8.88 -19.96
N LYS A 54 -8.87 9.11 -18.71
CA LYS A 54 -8.02 9.25 -17.53
C LYS A 54 -8.07 7.96 -16.73
N TYR A 55 -6.92 7.42 -16.39
CA TYR A 55 -6.76 6.20 -15.63
C TYR A 55 -6.23 6.51 -14.23
N VAL A 56 -6.91 5.98 -13.21
CA VAL A 56 -6.61 6.23 -11.80
C VAL A 56 -6.20 4.92 -11.13
N PRO A 57 -5.05 4.85 -10.44
CA PRO A 57 -4.60 3.67 -9.71
C PRO A 57 -5.64 3.16 -8.70
N ARG A 58 -5.82 1.84 -8.67
CA ARG A 58 -6.53 1.12 -7.59
C ARG A 58 -5.62 0.98 -6.37
N ALA A 59 -5.24 2.12 -5.79
CA ALA A 59 -4.29 2.22 -4.70
C ALA A 59 -4.92 2.87 -3.46
N VAL A 60 -4.56 2.37 -2.28
CA VAL A 60 -4.86 2.96 -0.97
C VAL A 60 -3.54 3.28 -0.28
N LEU A 61 -3.36 4.55 0.11
CA LEU A 61 -2.13 5.02 0.73
C LEU A 61 -2.40 5.31 2.20
N VAL A 62 -1.60 4.68 3.06
CA VAL A 62 -1.82 4.69 4.51
C VAL A 62 -0.53 5.06 5.21
N ASP A 63 -0.60 6.02 6.11
CA ASP A 63 0.47 6.27 7.08
C ASP A 63 -0.12 6.82 8.39
N LEU A 64 0.54 6.57 9.50
CA LEU A 64 0.15 7.16 10.78
C LEU A 64 0.68 8.59 10.93
N GLU A 65 1.68 8.95 10.10
CA GLU A 65 2.27 10.29 10.05
C GLU A 65 1.79 11.07 8.82
N PRO A 66 1.39 12.35 8.98
CA PRO A 66 0.91 13.16 7.86
C PRO A 66 2.02 13.56 6.87
N GLY A 67 3.29 13.57 7.30
CA GLY A 67 4.42 14.05 6.50
C GLY A 67 4.66 13.26 5.20
N THR A 68 4.33 11.97 5.19
CA THR A 68 4.48 11.13 4.00
C THR A 68 3.53 11.55 2.87
N MET A 69 2.34 12.07 3.22
CA MET A 69 1.35 12.52 2.23
C MET A 69 1.90 13.66 1.36
N ASP A 70 2.50 14.66 2.01
CA ASP A 70 3.00 15.84 1.31
C ASP A 70 4.12 15.46 0.34
N ALA A 71 4.97 14.50 0.73
CA ALA A 71 6.03 13.97 -0.12
C ALA A 71 5.46 13.24 -1.36
N VAL A 72 4.43 12.40 -1.19
CA VAL A 72 3.80 11.68 -2.32
C VAL A 72 3.08 12.66 -3.26
N ARG A 73 2.35 13.64 -2.70
CA ARG A 73 1.62 14.65 -3.49
C ARG A 73 2.54 15.61 -4.24
N ALA A 74 3.69 15.94 -3.67
CA ALA A 74 4.73 16.73 -4.32
C ALA A 74 5.51 15.94 -5.38
N GLY A 75 5.38 14.60 -5.39
CA GLY A 75 6.02 13.72 -6.36
C GLY A 75 5.47 13.88 -7.79
N PRO A 76 6.20 13.37 -8.79
CA PRO A 76 5.86 13.52 -10.21
C PRO A 76 4.48 12.95 -10.58
N PHE A 77 4.03 11.90 -9.88
CA PHE A 77 2.73 11.25 -10.07
C PHE A 77 1.77 11.52 -8.90
N GLY A 78 2.01 12.56 -8.09
CA GLY A 78 1.18 12.86 -6.92
C GLY A 78 -0.29 13.16 -7.24
N GLN A 79 -0.58 13.66 -8.45
CA GLN A 79 -1.93 13.95 -8.93
C GLN A 79 -2.66 12.75 -9.55
N LEU A 80 -1.96 11.62 -9.68
CA LEU A 80 -2.50 10.40 -10.26
C LEU A 80 -3.48 9.71 -9.30
N PHE A 81 -3.21 9.77 -7.99
CA PHE A 81 -3.99 9.09 -6.96
C PHE A 81 -5.28 9.85 -6.61
N ARG A 82 -6.35 9.12 -6.29
CA ARG A 82 -7.60 9.72 -5.82
C ARG A 82 -7.39 10.32 -4.41
N PRO A 83 -7.74 11.60 -4.16
CA PRO A 83 -7.63 12.22 -2.85
C PRO A 83 -8.33 11.44 -1.72
N ASP A 84 -9.44 10.77 -2.04
CA ASP A 84 -10.24 9.98 -1.09
C ASP A 84 -9.60 8.64 -0.70
N ASN A 85 -8.50 8.24 -1.35
CA ASN A 85 -7.79 7.00 -1.08
C ASN A 85 -6.57 7.19 -0.18
N PHE A 86 -6.36 8.42 0.31
CA PHE A 86 -5.33 8.79 1.24
C PHE A 86 -5.90 8.75 2.66
N VAL A 87 -5.37 7.87 3.51
CA VAL A 87 -5.82 7.73 4.90
C VAL A 87 -4.62 7.93 5.81
N PHE A 88 -4.65 9.00 6.62
CA PHE A 88 -3.51 9.37 7.46
C PHE A 88 -3.89 9.68 8.90
N GLY A 89 -3.01 9.27 9.81
CA GLY A 89 -3.08 9.63 11.23
C GLY A 89 -2.52 11.02 11.53
N GLN A 90 -2.63 11.42 12.79
CA GLN A 90 -2.01 12.63 13.33
C GLN A 90 -0.77 12.33 14.20
N SER A 91 -0.48 11.05 14.43
CA SER A 91 0.46 10.54 15.42
C SER A 91 1.20 9.35 14.86
N GLY A 92 2.53 9.38 14.89
CA GLY A 92 3.36 8.29 14.36
C GLY A 92 3.53 7.12 15.33
N ALA A 93 3.72 5.92 14.78
CA ALA A 93 4.04 4.74 15.58
C ALA A 93 5.45 4.79 16.20
N GLY A 94 6.36 5.65 15.69
CA GLY A 94 7.69 5.87 16.27
C GLY A 94 8.53 4.60 16.40
N ASN A 95 8.60 3.80 15.33
CA ASN A 95 9.28 2.50 15.29
C ASN A 95 8.82 1.48 16.35
N ASN A 96 7.59 1.62 16.86
CA ASN A 96 7.01 0.66 17.79
C ASN A 96 5.86 -0.12 17.13
N TRP A 97 6.08 -1.41 16.89
CA TRP A 97 5.08 -2.31 16.31
C TRP A 97 3.77 -2.34 17.11
N ALA A 98 3.84 -2.37 18.45
CA ALA A 98 2.65 -2.45 19.29
C ALA A 98 1.77 -1.19 19.19
N LYS A 99 2.39 -0.01 19.00
CA LYS A 99 1.62 1.22 18.72
C LYS A 99 0.90 1.13 17.38
N GLY A 100 1.59 0.66 16.34
CA GLY A 100 1.00 0.46 15.03
C GLY A 100 -0.11 -0.60 15.03
N HIS A 101 0.00 -1.65 15.84
CA HIS A 101 -0.93 -2.78 15.79
C HIS A 101 -2.09 -2.67 16.79
N TYR A 102 -1.86 -2.15 18.00
CA TYR A 102 -2.86 -2.19 19.07
C TYR A 102 -3.42 -0.82 19.49
N THR A 103 -2.75 0.29 19.18
CA THR A 103 -3.21 1.63 19.60
C THR A 103 -3.51 2.53 18.42
N GLU A 104 -2.50 3.23 17.88
CA GLU A 104 -2.68 4.27 16.86
C GLU A 104 -3.23 3.69 15.56
N GLY A 105 -2.70 2.54 15.12
CA GLY A 105 -3.22 1.89 13.92
C GLY A 105 -4.58 1.24 14.11
N ALA A 106 -4.93 0.81 15.32
CA ALA A 106 -6.26 0.27 15.62
C ALA A 106 -7.34 1.36 15.58
N GLU A 107 -7.01 2.61 15.90
CA GLU A 107 -7.94 3.74 15.75
C GLU A 107 -8.16 4.13 14.28
N LEU A 108 -7.17 3.92 13.40
CA LEU A 108 -7.23 4.31 12.00
C LEU A 108 -7.71 3.18 11.06
N VAL A 109 -7.62 1.92 11.49
CA VAL A 109 -7.86 0.73 10.63
C VAL A 109 -9.24 0.74 9.98
N ASP A 110 -10.30 1.12 10.71
CA ASP A 110 -11.67 1.09 10.18
C ASP A 110 -11.85 2.05 9.01
N GLN A 111 -11.22 3.23 9.08
CA GLN A 111 -11.24 4.20 7.99
C GLN A 111 -10.53 3.67 6.74
N VAL A 112 -9.41 2.96 6.93
CA VAL A 112 -8.70 2.31 5.82
C VAL A 112 -9.57 1.22 5.20
N LEU A 113 -10.20 0.37 6.02
CA LEU A 113 -11.07 -0.71 5.55
C LEU A 113 -12.25 -0.17 4.74
N ASP A 114 -12.86 0.95 5.12
CA ASP A 114 -13.93 1.58 4.35
C ASP A 114 -13.47 2.02 2.95
N VAL A 115 -12.25 2.53 2.82
CA VAL A 115 -11.67 2.87 1.52
C VAL A 115 -11.36 1.60 0.71
N VAL A 116 -10.81 0.57 1.35
CA VAL A 116 -10.52 -0.72 0.71
C VAL A 116 -11.80 -1.38 0.19
N ARG A 117 -12.90 -1.35 0.96
CA ARG A 117 -14.23 -1.83 0.55
C ARG A 117 -14.71 -1.10 -0.70
N ARG A 118 -14.63 0.23 -0.71
CA ARG A 118 -15.02 1.05 -1.87
C ARG A 118 -14.23 0.68 -3.13
N GLU A 119 -12.93 0.46 -3.01
CA GLU A 119 -12.09 0.03 -4.13
C GLU A 119 -12.39 -1.42 -4.56
N ALA A 120 -12.70 -2.30 -3.62
CA ALA A 120 -13.09 -3.68 -3.87
C ALA A 120 -14.45 -3.75 -4.61
N GLU A 121 -15.44 -2.96 -4.20
CA GLU A 121 -16.75 -2.85 -4.85
C GLU A 121 -16.64 -2.26 -6.26
N GLY A 122 -15.65 -1.41 -6.51
CA GLY A 122 -15.34 -0.87 -7.84
C GLY A 122 -14.66 -1.86 -8.80
N CYS A 123 -14.49 -3.13 -8.41
CA CYS A 123 -13.90 -4.18 -9.24
C CYS A 123 -14.99 -5.16 -9.70
N ASP A 124 -15.04 -5.49 -11.00
CA ASP A 124 -15.97 -6.52 -11.52
C ASP A 124 -15.67 -7.90 -10.92
N CYS A 125 -14.38 -8.24 -10.81
CA CYS A 125 -13.91 -9.46 -10.16
C CYS A 125 -12.59 -9.20 -9.45
N LEU A 126 -12.66 -8.94 -8.14
CA LEU A 126 -11.47 -8.73 -7.32
C LEU A 126 -10.64 -10.01 -7.22
N GLN A 127 -9.38 -9.97 -7.68
CA GLN A 127 -8.46 -11.09 -7.54
C GLN A 127 -7.87 -11.18 -6.12
N GLY A 128 -7.49 -10.05 -5.56
CA GLY A 128 -6.79 -10.00 -4.28
C GLY A 128 -6.21 -8.64 -3.95
N PHE A 129 -5.35 -8.64 -2.93
CA PHE A 129 -4.70 -7.47 -2.38
C PHE A 129 -3.17 -7.60 -2.49
N GLN A 130 -2.53 -6.49 -2.83
CA GLN A 130 -1.07 -6.36 -2.82
C GLN A 130 -0.68 -5.32 -1.80
N ILE A 131 0.13 -5.68 -0.80
CA ILE A 131 0.49 -4.78 0.29
C ILE A 131 2.00 -4.54 0.28
N THR A 132 2.43 -3.29 0.10
CA THR A 132 3.83 -2.88 0.24
C THR A 132 4.05 -2.25 1.62
N HIS A 133 5.02 -2.79 2.36
CA HIS A 133 5.31 -2.34 3.72
C HIS A 133 6.72 -2.71 4.17
N SER A 134 7.22 -2.07 5.24
CA SER A 134 8.45 -2.50 5.92
C SER A 134 8.15 -3.30 7.18
N LEU A 135 8.99 -4.29 7.47
CA LEU A 135 8.90 -5.09 8.70
C LEU A 135 9.65 -4.46 9.87
N GLY A 136 10.58 -3.54 9.61
CA GLY A 136 11.35 -2.84 10.65
C GLY A 136 10.62 -1.64 11.27
N GLY A 137 9.67 -1.02 10.55
CA GLY A 137 9.00 0.20 11.01
C GLY A 137 7.94 -0.02 12.10
N GLY A 138 7.35 1.06 12.60
CA GLY A 138 6.17 0.96 13.49
C GLY A 138 4.86 0.84 12.70
N THR A 139 4.65 1.75 11.75
CA THR A 139 3.44 1.80 10.93
C THR A 139 3.37 0.65 9.93
N GLY A 140 4.38 0.52 9.06
CA GLY A 140 4.40 -0.53 8.03
C GLY A 140 4.32 -1.94 8.62
N ALA A 141 5.00 -2.15 9.74
CA ALA A 141 5.05 -3.46 10.40
C ALA A 141 3.77 -3.71 11.22
N GLY A 142 3.48 -2.84 12.21
CA GLY A 142 2.36 -2.99 13.13
C GLY A 142 1.00 -2.82 12.46
N MET A 143 0.75 -1.63 11.89
CA MET A 143 -0.52 -1.33 11.23
C MET A 143 -0.68 -2.15 9.94
N GLY A 144 0.39 -2.36 9.18
CA GLY A 144 0.33 -3.19 7.98
C GLY A 144 -0.10 -4.63 8.26
N THR A 145 0.42 -5.25 9.34
CA THR A 145 -0.01 -6.61 9.72
C THR A 145 -1.42 -6.66 10.30
N LEU A 146 -1.85 -5.63 11.03
CA LEU A 146 -3.25 -5.49 11.46
C LEU A 146 -4.19 -5.44 10.25
N LEU A 147 -3.86 -4.63 9.24
CA LEU A 147 -4.64 -4.51 8.00
C LEU A 147 -4.73 -5.84 7.26
N ILE A 148 -3.63 -6.58 7.17
CA ILE A 148 -3.61 -7.91 6.55
C ILE A 148 -4.61 -8.84 7.23
N SER A 149 -4.58 -8.92 8.57
CA SER A 149 -5.50 -9.76 9.34
C SER A 149 -6.96 -9.34 9.11
N LYS A 150 -7.26 -8.04 9.13
CA LYS A 150 -8.63 -7.53 8.93
C LYS A 150 -9.16 -7.75 7.51
N ILE A 151 -8.33 -7.57 6.51
CA ILE A 151 -8.70 -7.85 5.13
C ILE A 151 -8.90 -9.36 4.94
N ARG A 152 -8.09 -10.21 5.59
CA ARG A 152 -8.28 -11.67 5.56
C ARG A 152 -9.58 -12.12 6.23
N GLU A 153 -9.97 -11.49 7.33
CA GLU A 153 -11.27 -11.72 7.99
C GLU A 153 -12.45 -11.38 7.06
N GLU A 154 -12.36 -10.26 6.33
CA GLU A 154 -13.47 -9.77 5.50
C GLU A 154 -13.50 -10.39 4.10
N PHE A 155 -12.34 -10.70 3.53
CA PHE A 155 -12.16 -11.24 2.18
C PHE A 155 -11.38 -12.58 2.22
N PRO A 156 -11.91 -13.62 2.88
CA PRO A 156 -11.17 -14.86 3.13
C PRO A 156 -10.78 -15.62 1.85
N ASP A 157 -11.60 -15.52 0.80
CA ASP A 157 -11.39 -16.23 -0.48
C ASP A 157 -10.52 -15.44 -1.47
N ARG A 158 -9.93 -14.31 -1.06
CA ARG A 158 -9.13 -13.44 -1.92
C ARG A 158 -7.64 -13.61 -1.61
N MET A 159 -6.82 -13.57 -2.66
CA MET A 159 -5.38 -13.73 -2.53
C MET A 159 -4.77 -12.52 -1.78
N MET A 160 -3.89 -12.80 -0.83
CA MET A 160 -3.14 -11.81 -0.08
C MET A 160 -1.64 -11.91 -0.40
N ALA A 161 -1.13 -10.96 -1.18
CA ALA A 161 0.29 -10.88 -1.53
C ALA A 161 0.96 -9.69 -0.82
N THR A 162 2.10 -9.93 -0.17
CA THR A 162 2.85 -8.88 0.53
C THR A 162 4.23 -8.68 -0.08
N PHE A 163 4.65 -7.42 -0.20
CA PHE A 163 6.00 -7.00 -0.57
C PHE A 163 6.62 -6.39 0.67
N SER A 164 7.41 -7.21 1.36
CA SER A 164 7.85 -6.95 2.72
C SER A 164 9.34 -6.64 2.74
N VAL A 165 9.68 -5.39 3.08
CA VAL A 165 11.06 -4.97 3.23
C VAL A 165 11.58 -5.44 4.59
N VAL A 166 12.54 -6.35 4.54
CA VAL A 166 13.22 -6.93 5.70
C VAL A 166 14.28 -5.94 6.18
N PRO A 167 14.40 -5.66 7.48
CA PRO A 167 15.38 -4.71 7.99
C PRO A 167 16.81 -5.24 7.84
N SER A 168 17.74 -4.34 7.52
CA SER A 168 19.16 -4.62 7.39
C SER A 168 19.99 -3.60 8.19
N PRO A 169 20.97 -4.04 9.00
CA PRO A 169 21.77 -3.15 9.86
C PRO A 169 22.70 -2.22 9.09
N LYS A 170 22.81 -2.38 7.76
CA LYS A 170 23.59 -1.48 6.90
C LYS A 170 22.80 -0.23 6.48
N VAL A 171 21.48 -0.26 6.59
CA VAL A 171 20.57 0.75 6.04
C VAL A 171 19.84 1.50 7.15
N SER A 172 19.66 0.88 8.32
CA SER A 172 18.99 1.49 9.47
C SER A 172 19.73 1.21 10.78
N ASP A 173 19.83 2.25 11.61
CA ASP A 173 20.40 2.20 12.97
C ASP A 173 19.33 1.92 14.04
N THR A 174 18.09 1.61 13.65
CA THR A 174 16.99 1.40 14.59
C THR A 174 17.14 0.06 15.30
N VAL A 175 17.52 0.12 16.58
CA VAL A 175 17.80 -1.08 17.40
C VAL A 175 16.59 -1.99 17.65
N VAL A 176 15.37 -1.49 17.43
CA VAL A 176 14.13 -2.23 17.65
C VAL A 176 13.58 -2.94 16.41
N GLU A 177 14.19 -2.77 15.25
CA GLU A 177 13.74 -3.40 14.00
C GLU A 177 13.67 -4.93 14.08
N PRO A 178 14.61 -5.66 14.72
CA PRO A 178 14.49 -7.10 14.86
C PRO A 178 13.24 -7.53 15.64
N TYR A 179 12.81 -6.74 16.63
CA TYR A 179 11.58 -7.01 17.37
C TYR A 179 10.34 -6.81 16.48
N ASN A 180 10.28 -5.68 15.78
CA ASN A 180 9.17 -5.36 14.87
C ASN A 180 9.05 -6.40 13.75
N ALA A 181 10.18 -6.84 13.19
CA ALA A 181 10.21 -7.84 12.14
C ALA A 181 9.74 -9.20 12.66
N THR A 182 10.21 -9.63 13.83
CA THR A 182 9.80 -10.91 14.43
C THR A 182 8.29 -10.96 14.68
N LEU A 183 7.73 -9.89 15.27
CA LEU A 183 6.29 -9.77 15.52
C LEU A 183 5.49 -9.76 14.21
N SER A 184 6.01 -9.08 13.18
CA SER A 184 5.32 -8.99 11.89
C SER A 184 5.34 -10.30 11.12
N VAL A 185 6.47 -11.00 11.10
CA VAL A 185 6.59 -12.30 10.44
C VAL A 185 5.61 -13.30 11.04
N HIS A 186 5.40 -13.29 12.36
CA HIS A 186 4.39 -14.14 12.99
C HIS A 186 2.98 -13.93 12.40
N GLN A 187 2.59 -12.67 12.20
CA GLN A 187 1.30 -12.33 11.59
C GLN A 187 1.24 -12.69 10.10
N LEU A 188 2.34 -12.51 9.36
CA LEU A 188 2.40 -12.83 7.94
C LEU A 188 2.25 -14.33 7.67
N VAL A 189 2.91 -15.17 8.46
CA VAL A 189 2.85 -16.64 8.29
C VAL A 189 1.41 -17.18 8.32
N GLU A 190 0.51 -16.54 9.06
CA GLU A 190 -0.88 -16.99 9.19
C GLU A 190 -1.82 -16.33 8.18
N ASN A 191 -1.52 -15.09 7.75
CA ASN A 191 -2.49 -14.25 7.05
C ASN A 191 -2.11 -13.87 5.60
N SER A 192 -0.86 -14.06 5.17
CA SER A 192 -0.48 -13.88 3.77
C SER A 192 -0.46 -15.22 3.02
N ASP A 193 -0.90 -15.21 1.76
CA ASP A 193 -0.79 -16.37 0.87
C ASP A 193 0.57 -16.40 0.18
N GLU A 194 1.14 -15.23 -0.10
CA GLU A 194 2.44 -15.06 -0.72
C GLU A 194 3.16 -13.83 -0.15
N THR A 195 4.45 -13.97 0.15
CA THR A 195 5.27 -12.86 0.68
C THR A 195 6.60 -12.79 -0.07
N PHE A 196 6.83 -11.65 -0.72
CA PHE A 196 8.10 -11.28 -1.33
C PHE A 196 8.97 -10.57 -0.30
N CYS A 197 10.03 -11.24 0.14
CA CYS A 197 11.02 -10.65 1.05
C CYS A 197 12.04 -9.84 0.26
N ILE A 198 12.16 -8.54 0.56
CA ILE A 198 13.12 -7.61 -0.05
C ILE A 198 14.12 -7.22 1.05
N ASP A 199 15.40 -7.58 0.89
CA ASP A 199 16.52 -7.25 1.81
C ASP A 199 17.41 -6.15 1.21
#